data_AF-A0A965AUJ4-F1
#
_entry.id   AF-A0A965AUJ4-F1
#
_cell.length_a   1.000
_cell.length_b   1.000
_cell.length_c   1.000
_cell.angle_alpha   90.00
_cell.angle_beta   90.00
_cell.angle_gamma   90.00
#
_symmetry.space_group_name_H-M   'P 1'
#
loop_
_entity.id
_entity.type
_entity.pdbx_description
1 polymer ?
#
loop_
_entity_poly.entity_id
_entity_poly.type
_entity_poly.pdbx_seq_one_letter_code
_entity_poly.pdbx_strand_id
1 'polypeptide(L)'
;MNIAPSRSGSLDARLGHFFLWLVVLLGGVILMKTNAAAEPGGPRRETWQKIDRALKEGKPKTAGDLLAGVEQAAIAKQAWAEVARAIATRVLVTNADRPADDPQRLVDLDAATAAAPAQARGVLTAIQANWTWGFFQANRWRFAQRTTQATDGDERDMAEMASWDLRQIVAEINERFAAALAVEAGLKQLVVADWSMLIEPGTMGPAYRPTVWDVVVHDGIAFATTGERGLDEPEDAFELEASSPALADPTSFSDWQPTAGEVAATDTDSPLLAVIGLYQQLLAFHADDADRTAFLAADLDRLLWAGNAAVADAEAQPQEALQ
;
A
#
# COMPACT_ATOMS: atom_id res chain seq x y z
N MET A 1 34.73 -55.09 -34.05
CA MET A 1 34.46 -54.44 -35.35
C MET A 1 34.43 -52.94 -35.07
N ASN A 2 35.50 -52.22 -35.48
CA ASN A 2 35.58 -50.78 -35.80
C ASN A 2 34.94 -49.73 -34.86
N ILE A 3 35.55 -48.63 -34.38
CA ILE A 3 36.88 -47.99 -34.40
C ILE A 3 36.88 -47.03 -33.17
N ALA A 4 38.02 -46.82 -32.52
CA ALA A 4 38.27 -45.81 -31.48
C ALA A 4 38.43 -44.37 -32.08
N PRO A 5 38.98 -43.32 -31.40
CA PRO A 5 39.03 -42.93 -29.97
C PRO A 5 38.73 -41.41 -29.69
N SER A 6 38.67 -41.09 -28.40
CA SER A 6 39.04 -39.87 -27.64
C SER A 6 38.97 -38.44 -28.25
N ARG A 7 38.42 -37.51 -27.45
CA ARG A 7 39.25 -36.51 -26.74
C ARG A 7 38.52 -35.82 -25.59
N SER A 8 39.32 -35.56 -24.59
CA SER A 8 39.13 -34.85 -23.33
C SER A 8 38.64 -33.41 -23.47
N GLY A 9 37.79 -32.98 -22.53
CA GLY A 9 37.54 -31.58 -22.23
C GLY A 9 36.71 -31.46 -20.94
N SER A 10 37.36 -31.05 -19.86
CA SER A 10 36.75 -30.68 -18.59
C SER A 10 35.68 -29.62 -18.78
N LEU A 11 34.49 -29.81 -18.22
CA LEU A 11 33.48 -28.76 -18.09
C LEU A 11 33.11 -28.61 -16.63
N ASP A 12 33.74 -27.60 -16.04
CA ASP A 12 33.35 -26.95 -14.80
C ASP A 12 31.91 -26.41 -14.88
N ALA A 13 31.35 -26.30 -13.69
CA ALA A 13 30.04 -25.80 -13.31
C ALA A 13 29.54 -24.59 -14.11
N ARG A 14 28.24 -24.62 -14.45
CA ARG A 14 27.32 -23.47 -14.45
C ARG A 14 25.88 -23.99 -14.53
N LEU A 15 25.20 -23.99 -13.37
CA LEU A 15 23.75 -24.11 -13.29
C LEU A 15 23.12 -22.95 -14.07
N GLY A 16 22.28 -23.27 -15.04
CA GLY A 16 21.57 -22.30 -15.85
C GLY A 16 20.10 -22.66 -16.00
N HIS A 17 19.25 -21.76 -15.50
CA HIS A 17 17.98 -21.35 -16.10
C HIS A 17 16.82 -22.34 -15.96
N PHE A 18 16.02 -22.17 -14.91
CA PHE A 18 14.62 -22.59 -14.92
C PHE A 18 13.76 -21.59 -14.14
N PHE A 19 12.59 -21.29 -14.69
CA PHE A 19 11.48 -20.46 -14.19
C PHE A 19 11.59 -18.93 -14.32
N LEU A 20 11.01 -18.42 -15.41
CA LEU A 20 10.35 -17.11 -15.44
C LEU A 20 9.06 -17.30 -16.25
N TRP A 21 7.91 -16.97 -15.64
CA TRP A 21 6.63 -16.53 -16.24
C TRP A 21 5.48 -16.91 -15.29
N LEU A 22 5.10 -15.96 -14.41
CA LEU A 22 3.72 -15.49 -14.17
C LEU A 22 3.74 -14.59 -12.90
N VAL A 23 3.79 -13.26 -13.05
CA VAL A 23 3.32 -12.31 -12.01
C VAL A 23 2.69 -11.13 -12.73
N VAL A 24 1.38 -11.03 -12.61
CA VAL A 24 0.59 -9.83 -12.89
C VAL A 24 -0.26 -9.61 -11.64
N LEU A 25 -0.20 -8.36 -11.15
CA LEU A 25 -1.01 -7.72 -10.11
C LEU A 25 -0.65 -8.00 -8.64
N LEU A 26 -0.51 -6.87 -7.92
CA LEU A 26 -0.41 -6.68 -6.47
C LEU A 26 0.90 -7.11 -5.80
N GLY A 27 1.53 -6.17 -5.11
CA GLY A 27 2.81 -6.36 -4.42
C GLY A 27 3.98 -5.94 -5.30
N GLY A 28 4.27 -4.63 -5.29
CA GLY A 28 5.48 -4.08 -5.92
C GLY A 28 6.74 -4.65 -5.29
N VAL A 29 7.21 -5.81 -5.77
CA VAL A 29 8.59 -5.83 -6.24
C VAL A 29 8.59 -4.78 -7.34
N ILE A 30 9.19 -3.63 -7.06
CA ILE A 30 9.64 -2.73 -8.12
C ILE A 30 10.70 -3.53 -8.89
N LEU A 31 10.24 -4.42 -9.78
CA LEU A 31 11.04 -4.81 -10.91
C LEU A 31 11.11 -3.52 -11.70
N MET A 32 12.20 -2.78 -11.53
CA MET A 32 12.60 -1.72 -12.44
C MET A 32 12.68 -2.37 -13.83
N LYS A 33 11.55 -2.45 -14.53
CA LYS A 33 11.56 -2.52 -15.97
C LYS A 33 12.18 -1.20 -16.36
N THR A 34 13.45 -1.26 -16.78
CA THR A 34 14.15 -0.16 -17.43
C THR A 34 13.52 0.06 -18.81
N ASN A 35 12.25 0.44 -18.83
CA ASN A 35 11.84 1.45 -19.79
C ASN A 35 12.64 2.69 -19.40
N ALA A 36 13.12 3.45 -20.38
CA ALA A 36 13.67 4.77 -20.12
C ALA A 36 12.56 5.61 -19.47
N ALA A 37 12.40 5.50 -18.14
CA ALA A 37 11.56 6.36 -17.35
C ALA A 37 12.00 7.77 -17.70
N ALA A 38 11.05 8.57 -18.19
CA ALA A 38 11.30 9.94 -18.60
C ALA A 38 12.17 10.60 -17.52
N GLU A 39 13.40 10.97 -17.89
CA GLU A 39 14.40 11.40 -16.91
C GLU A 39 13.85 12.58 -16.10
N PRO A 40 13.85 12.54 -14.75
CA PRO A 40 13.11 13.51 -13.96
C PRO A 40 13.60 14.94 -14.26
N GLY A 41 12.75 15.73 -14.91
CA GLY A 41 12.89 17.19 -14.93
C GLY A 41 12.61 17.72 -13.52
N GLY A 42 13.48 18.56 -12.99
CA GLY A 42 13.29 19.11 -11.64
C GLY A 42 14.55 19.68 -10.99
N PRO A 43 14.43 20.25 -9.77
CA PRO A 43 15.56 20.73 -8.98
C PRO A 43 16.62 19.65 -8.76
N ARG A 44 17.90 20.05 -8.65
CA ARG A 44 19.03 19.16 -8.31
C ARG A 44 19.17 17.91 -9.19
N ARG A 45 18.67 17.95 -10.44
CA ARG A 45 18.72 16.84 -11.41
C ARG A 45 20.09 16.18 -11.54
N GLU A 46 21.16 16.97 -11.64
CA GLU A 46 22.53 16.43 -11.75
C GLU A 46 22.93 15.61 -10.51
N THR A 47 22.48 16.01 -9.33
CA THR A 47 22.73 15.27 -8.08
C THR A 47 21.93 13.96 -8.07
N TRP A 48 20.66 13.99 -8.48
CA TRP A 48 19.86 12.78 -8.64
C TRP A 48 20.48 11.79 -9.64
N GLN A 49 21.02 12.27 -10.77
CA GLN A 49 21.73 11.41 -11.72
C GLN A 49 23.01 10.78 -11.11
N LYS A 50 23.72 11.50 -10.23
CA LYS A 50 24.88 10.94 -9.50
C LYS A 50 24.44 9.90 -8.48
N ILE A 51 23.32 10.12 -7.78
CA ILE A 51 22.71 9.15 -6.87
C ILE A 51 22.35 7.87 -7.64
N ASP A 52 21.61 7.99 -8.74
CA ASP A 52 21.21 6.84 -9.57
C ASP A 52 22.42 6.05 -10.08
N ARG A 53 23.48 6.75 -10.48
CA ARG A 53 24.74 6.11 -10.89
C ARG A 53 25.39 5.37 -9.73
N ALA A 54 25.51 5.98 -8.56
CA ALA A 54 26.08 5.34 -7.38
C ALA A 54 25.32 4.07 -7.02
N LEU A 55 23.98 4.08 -7.11
CA LEU A 55 23.15 2.90 -6.87
C LEU A 55 23.37 1.80 -7.89
N LYS A 56 23.41 2.14 -9.19
CA LYS A 56 23.73 1.17 -10.26
C LYS A 56 25.12 0.56 -10.13
N GLU A 57 26.07 1.29 -9.56
CA GLU A 57 27.44 0.84 -9.30
C GLU A 57 27.59 0.08 -7.97
N GLY A 58 26.50 -0.16 -7.23
CA GLY A 58 26.56 -0.86 -5.93
C GLY A 58 27.25 -0.04 -4.84
N LYS A 59 27.09 1.29 -4.84
CA LYS A 59 27.69 2.22 -3.87
C LYS A 59 26.62 2.90 -2.99
N PRO A 60 25.89 2.14 -2.15
CA PRO A 60 24.79 2.67 -1.35
C PRO A 60 25.24 3.75 -0.37
N LYS A 61 26.44 3.64 0.21
CA LYS A 61 27.00 4.67 1.10
C LYS A 61 27.17 6.02 0.39
N THR A 62 27.74 6.02 -0.82
CA THR A 62 27.91 7.23 -1.62
C THR A 62 26.56 7.84 -2.00
N ALA A 63 25.57 7.01 -2.35
CA ALA A 63 24.21 7.48 -2.60
C ALA A 63 23.59 8.12 -1.34
N GLY A 64 23.76 7.48 -0.18
CA GLY A 64 23.29 8.00 1.11
C GLY A 64 23.87 9.37 1.47
N ASP A 65 25.18 9.55 1.29
CA ASP A 65 25.86 10.84 1.53
C ASP A 65 25.31 11.95 0.61
N LEU A 66 25.09 11.64 -0.67
CA LEU A 66 24.50 12.58 -1.63
C LEU A 66 23.04 12.92 -1.27
N LEU A 67 22.25 11.92 -0.86
CA LEU A 67 20.86 12.11 -0.45
C LEU A 67 20.73 13.01 0.79
N ALA A 68 21.63 12.89 1.76
CA ALA A 68 21.65 13.79 2.92
C ALA A 68 21.86 15.26 2.49
N GLY A 69 22.73 15.51 1.51
CA GLY A 69 22.90 16.85 0.93
C GLY A 69 21.67 17.35 0.16
N VAL A 70 21.00 16.46 -0.59
CA VAL A 70 19.74 16.78 -1.27
C VAL A 70 18.66 17.17 -0.27
N GLU A 71 18.51 16.41 0.81
CA GLU A 71 17.53 16.67 1.85
C GLU A 71 17.72 18.05 2.47
N GLN A 72 18.94 18.39 2.93
CA GLN A 72 19.22 19.70 3.52
C GLN A 72 18.90 20.84 2.54
N ALA A 73 19.29 20.69 1.27
CA ALA A 73 19.02 21.67 0.24
C ALA A 73 17.53 21.77 -0.13
N ALA A 74 16.78 20.67 -0.04
CA ALA A 74 15.34 20.63 -0.30
C ALA A 74 14.56 21.26 0.86
N ILE A 75 14.95 21.01 2.11
CA ILE A 75 14.38 21.65 3.30
C ILE A 75 14.57 23.18 3.22
N ALA A 76 15.78 23.65 2.89
CA ALA A 76 16.07 25.08 2.76
C ALA A 76 15.26 25.78 1.64
N LYS A 77 14.75 25.01 0.68
CA LYS A 77 13.90 25.48 -0.42
C LYS A 77 12.43 25.13 -0.25
N GLN A 78 12.06 24.52 0.88
CA GLN A 78 10.71 24.05 1.16
C GLN A 78 10.14 23.13 0.06
N ALA A 79 11.02 22.37 -0.59
CA ALA A 79 10.66 21.43 -1.66
C ALA A 79 10.21 20.09 -1.06
N TRP A 80 9.03 20.07 -0.43
CA TRP A 80 8.60 18.98 0.46
C TRP A 80 8.49 17.61 -0.22
N ALA A 81 8.07 17.54 -1.49
CA ALA A 81 8.07 16.31 -2.27
C ALA A 81 9.49 15.72 -2.41
N GLU A 82 10.49 16.57 -2.64
CA GLU A 82 11.88 16.14 -2.74
C GLU A 82 12.48 15.80 -1.37
N VAL A 83 12.06 16.48 -0.30
CA VAL A 83 12.44 16.14 1.09
C VAL A 83 11.96 14.72 1.41
N ALA A 84 10.68 14.43 1.21
CA ALA A 84 10.11 13.11 1.48
C ALA A 84 10.78 12.02 0.61
N ARG A 85 11.00 12.29 -0.69
CA ARG A 85 11.75 11.38 -1.57
C ARG A 85 13.17 11.12 -1.07
N ALA A 86 13.90 12.16 -0.70
CA ALA A 86 15.29 12.03 -0.23
C ALA A 86 15.36 11.20 1.06
N ILE A 87 14.47 11.45 2.02
CA ILE A 87 14.38 10.70 3.27
C ILE A 87 14.06 9.22 2.99
N ALA A 88 12.98 8.94 2.27
CA ALA A 88 12.58 7.55 1.97
C ALA A 88 13.66 6.80 1.17
N THR A 89 14.25 7.45 0.17
CA THR A 89 15.35 6.85 -0.61
C THR A 89 16.56 6.59 0.29
N ARG A 90 16.91 7.50 1.20
CA ARG A 90 18.03 7.31 2.12
C ARG A 90 17.82 6.10 3.04
N VAL A 91 16.59 5.91 3.52
CA VAL A 91 16.24 4.72 4.32
C VAL A 91 16.42 3.44 3.51
N LEU A 92 15.95 3.41 2.25
CA LEU A 92 16.13 2.25 1.37
C LEU A 92 17.61 1.91 1.14
N VAL A 93 18.44 2.90 0.82
CA VAL A 93 19.85 2.65 0.49
C VAL A 93 20.68 2.27 1.71
N THR A 94 20.31 2.78 2.89
CA THR A 94 20.93 2.38 4.18
C THR A 94 20.64 0.91 4.51
N ASN A 95 19.48 0.42 4.07
CA ASN A 95 19.02 -0.95 4.30
C ASN A 95 19.22 -1.88 3.08
N ALA A 96 20.00 -1.48 2.07
CA ALA A 96 20.10 -2.20 0.80
C ALA A 96 20.70 -3.62 0.92
N ASP A 97 21.56 -3.85 1.91
CA ASP A 97 22.21 -5.16 2.15
C ASP A 97 21.34 -6.09 3.03
N ARG A 98 20.20 -5.61 3.52
CA ARG A 98 19.29 -6.41 4.36
C ARG A 98 18.30 -7.19 3.49
N PRO A 99 17.92 -8.40 3.90
CA PRO A 99 16.97 -9.20 3.17
C PRO A 99 15.55 -8.57 3.22
N ALA A 100 14.69 -8.95 2.28
CA ALA A 100 13.37 -8.34 2.12
C ALA A 100 12.43 -8.54 3.33
N ASP A 101 12.73 -9.54 4.14
CA ASP A 101 12.02 -9.96 5.36
C ASP A 101 12.55 -9.35 6.65
N ASP A 102 13.57 -8.50 6.56
CA ASP A 102 14.05 -7.69 7.65
C ASP A 102 13.19 -6.41 7.76
N PRO A 103 12.51 -6.16 8.90
CA PRO A 103 11.66 -5.00 9.07
C PRO A 103 12.45 -3.71 9.37
N GLN A 104 13.79 -3.74 9.47
CA GLN A 104 14.60 -2.58 9.84
C GLN A 104 14.31 -1.33 8.98
N ARG A 105 14.00 -1.50 7.69
CA ARG A 105 13.63 -0.37 6.82
C ARG A 105 12.38 0.38 7.30
N LEU A 106 11.43 -0.30 7.93
CA LEU A 106 10.23 0.30 8.51
C LEU A 106 10.57 1.02 9.82
N VAL A 107 11.40 0.40 10.67
CA VAL A 107 11.95 1.00 11.90
C VAL A 107 12.68 2.31 11.60
N ASP A 108 13.57 2.29 10.60
CA ASP A 108 14.34 3.46 10.20
C ASP A 108 13.46 4.55 9.57
N LEU A 109 12.41 4.17 8.82
CA LEU A 109 11.46 5.11 8.24
C LEU A 109 10.62 5.79 9.33
N ASP A 110 10.19 5.06 10.35
CA ASP A 110 9.45 5.61 11.49
C ASP A 110 10.28 6.66 12.23
N ALA A 111 11.52 6.32 12.58
CA ALA A 111 12.47 7.24 13.20
C ALA A 111 12.74 8.46 12.32
N ALA A 112 12.93 8.26 11.01
CA ALA A 112 13.13 9.35 10.06
C ALA A 112 11.89 10.25 9.93
N THR A 113 10.69 9.69 9.99
CA THR A 113 9.42 10.42 9.96
C THR A 113 9.26 11.29 11.19
N ALA A 114 9.59 10.77 12.38
CA ALA A 114 9.57 11.54 13.62
C ALA A 114 10.53 12.75 13.57
N ALA A 115 11.72 12.57 12.98
CA ALA A 115 12.72 13.62 12.83
C ALA A 115 12.44 14.60 11.67
N ALA A 116 11.57 14.24 10.72
CA ALA A 116 11.31 15.04 9.53
C ALA A 116 10.57 16.36 9.85
N PRO A 117 10.70 17.39 8.98
CA PRO A 117 9.84 18.56 9.02
C PRO A 117 8.36 18.18 8.94
N ALA A 118 7.49 18.87 9.69
CA ALA A 118 6.07 18.55 9.79
C ALA A 118 5.38 18.42 8.42
N GLN A 119 5.77 19.25 7.46
CA GLN A 119 5.22 19.28 6.09
C GLN A 119 5.50 18.01 5.28
N ALA A 120 6.53 17.23 5.64
CA ALA A 120 6.86 15.97 4.97
C ALA A 120 6.30 14.75 5.71
N ARG A 121 5.88 14.90 6.98
CA ARG A 121 5.50 13.76 7.84
C ARG A 121 4.32 12.99 7.28
N GLY A 122 3.24 13.66 6.88
CA GLY A 122 2.04 12.98 6.36
C GLY A 122 2.36 12.06 5.18
N VAL A 123 3.18 12.52 4.23
CA VAL A 123 3.57 11.69 3.07
C VAL A 123 4.53 10.57 3.47
N LEU A 124 5.42 10.79 4.43
CA LEU A 124 6.27 9.72 4.97
C LEU A 124 5.44 8.66 5.71
N THR A 125 4.40 9.07 6.45
CA THR A 125 3.43 8.15 7.08
C THR A 125 2.68 7.33 6.01
N ALA A 126 2.28 7.95 4.89
CA ALA A 126 1.68 7.21 3.77
C ALA A 126 2.65 6.22 3.11
N ILE A 127 3.94 6.59 2.97
CA ILE A 127 4.99 5.68 2.49
C ILE A 127 5.16 4.52 3.48
N GLN A 128 5.13 4.79 4.78
CA GLN A 128 5.24 3.75 5.82
C GLN A 128 4.07 2.76 5.73
N ALA A 129 2.83 3.23 5.59
CA ALA A 129 1.66 2.35 5.39
C ALA A 129 1.83 1.41 4.19
N ASN A 130 2.22 1.97 3.05
CA ASN A 130 2.48 1.20 1.83
C ASN A 130 3.65 0.23 1.98
N TRP A 131 4.73 0.61 2.67
CA TRP A 131 5.87 -0.27 2.91
C TRP A 131 5.54 -1.40 3.88
N THR A 132 4.68 -1.16 4.87
CA THR A 132 4.19 -2.20 5.79
C THR A 132 3.35 -3.22 5.01
N TRP A 133 2.45 -2.77 4.14
CA TRP A 133 1.72 -3.68 3.26
C TRP A 133 2.66 -4.44 2.31
N GLY A 134 3.66 -3.76 1.73
CA GLY A 134 4.69 -4.40 0.91
C GLY A 134 5.52 -5.43 1.66
N PHE A 135 5.84 -5.18 2.93
CA PHE A 135 6.50 -6.15 3.81
C PHE A 135 5.64 -7.40 4.00
N PHE A 136 4.34 -7.22 4.26
CA PHE A 136 3.39 -8.33 4.34
C PHE A 136 3.35 -9.14 3.04
N GLN A 137 3.18 -8.47 1.90
CA GLN A 137 3.12 -9.15 0.58
C GLN A 137 4.38 -9.96 0.28
N ALA A 138 5.57 -9.41 0.56
CA ALA A 138 6.85 -10.11 0.35
C ALA A 138 7.02 -11.34 1.27
N ASN A 139 6.29 -11.39 2.39
CA ASN A 139 6.42 -12.40 3.43
C ASN A 139 5.15 -13.23 3.64
N ARG A 140 4.16 -13.14 2.74
CA ARG A 140 2.83 -13.77 2.89
C ARG A 140 2.89 -15.26 3.23
N TRP A 141 3.81 -16.00 2.62
CA TRP A 141 3.99 -17.44 2.87
C TRP A 141 4.38 -17.76 4.32
N ARG A 142 5.05 -16.85 5.02
CA ARG A 142 5.44 -17.02 6.43
C ARG A 142 4.24 -16.85 7.35
N PHE A 143 3.46 -15.80 7.11
CA PHE A 143 2.27 -15.51 7.90
C PHE A 143 1.23 -16.63 7.77
N ALA A 144 1.09 -17.21 6.56
CA ALA A 144 0.22 -18.37 6.34
C ALA A 144 0.67 -19.66 7.06
N GLN A 145 1.96 -19.78 7.42
CA GLN A 145 2.50 -20.97 8.10
C GLN A 145 2.47 -20.86 9.64
N ARG A 146 2.18 -19.68 10.18
CA ARG A 146 2.15 -19.46 11.62
C ARG A 146 0.72 -19.66 12.11
N THR A 147 0.51 -20.72 12.89
CA THR A 147 -0.67 -20.83 13.75
C THR A 147 -0.67 -19.66 14.71
N THR A 148 -1.77 -18.91 14.78
CA THR A 148 -1.99 -17.73 15.63
C THR A 148 -1.46 -18.01 17.03
N GLN A 149 -0.26 -17.52 17.34
CA GLN A 149 0.20 -17.47 18.72
C GLN A 149 -0.40 -16.20 19.27
N ALA A 150 -1.54 -16.34 19.95
CA ALA A 150 -2.14 -15.29 20.75
C ALA A 150 -1.09 -14.79 21.75
N THR A 151 -0.34 -13.78 21.34
CA THR A 151 0.42 -12.95 22.24
C THR A 151 -0.54 -11.85 22.62
N ASP A 152 -1.18 -12.03 23.78
CA ASP A 152 -2.01 -11.02 24.42
C ASP A 152 -1.11 -9.84 24.81
N GLY A 153 -0.93 -8.91 23.88
CA GLY A 153 -0.21 -7.67 24.07
C GLY A 153 -0.58 -6.68 22.98
N ASP A 154 -1.20 -5.56 23.37
CA ASP A 154 -1.52 -4.46 22.45
C ASP A 154 -0.25 -3.76 21.93
N GLU A 155 0.87 -3.92 22.64
CA GLU A 155 2.16 -3.33 22.30
C GLU A 155 2.92 -4.20 21.30
N ARG A 156 2.97 -3.75 20.05
CA ARG A 156 3.68 -4.39 18.93
C ARG A 156 4.99 -3.66 18.66
N ASP A 157 6.12 -4.34 18.89
CA ASP A 157 7.42 -3.82 18.46
C ASP A 157 7.63 -4.11 16.97
N MET A 158 7.67 -3.06 16.15
CA MET A 158 7.91 -3.15 14.71
C MET A 158 9.25 -3.80 14.36
N ALA A 159 10.25 -3.75 15.25
CA ALA A 159 11.52 -4.48 15.05
C ALA A 159 11.31 -6.01 15.08
N GLU A 160 10.25 -6.47 15.73
CA GLU A 160 9.87 -7.88 15.81
C GLU A 160 8.85 -8.28 14.75
N MET A 161 8.49 -7.41 13.80
CA MET A 161 7.47 -7.67 12.79
C MET A 161 7.69 -8.95 11.97
N ALA A 162 8.94 -9.39 11.82
CA ALA A 162 9.26 -10.67 11.18
C ALA A 162 8.80 -11.90 11.97
N SER A 163 8.49 -11.78 13.27
CA SER A 163 7.98 -12.86 14.15
C SER A 163 6.45 -12.87 14.29
N TRP A 164 5.79 -11.79 13.88
CA TRP A 164 4.34 -11.62 14.04
C TRP A 164 3.51 -12.68 13.32
N ASP A 165 2.30 -12.90 13.85
CA ASP A 165 1.26 -13.67 13.17
C ASP A 165 0.48 -12.82 12.15
N LEU A 166 -0.45 -13.47 11.43
CA LEU A 166 -1.27 -12.79 10.41
C LEU A 166 -2.13 -11.68 11.01
N ARG A 167 -2.62 -11.85 12.24
CA ARG A 167 -3.47 -10.86 12.92
C ARG A 167 -2.71 -9.59 13.22
N GLN A 168 -1.53 -9.72 13.80
CA GLN A 168 -0.69 -8.59 14.19
C GLN A 168 -0.28 -7.75 12.96
N ILE A 169 0.12 -8.39 11.86
CA ILE A 169 0.52 -7.65 10.65
C ILE A 169 -0.68 -7.01 9.93
N VAL A 170 -1.84 -7.65 9.89
CA VAL A 170 -3.06 -7.05 9.30
C VAL A 170 -3.52 -5.84 10.13
N ALA A 171 -3.55 -5.98 11.46
CA ALA A 171 -3.89 -4.87 12.36
C ALA A 171 -2.91 -3.70 12.21
N GLU A 172 -1.61 -3.99 12.04
CA GLU A 172 -0.60 -2.95 11.82
C GLU A 172 -0.84 -2.21 10.50
N ILE A 173 -1.11 -2.93 9.41
CA ILE A 173 -1.38 -2.29 8.11
C ILE A 173 -2.60 -1.37 8.22
N ASN A 174 -3.67 -1.84 8.87
CA ASN A 174 -4.87 -1.03 9.12
C ASN A 174 -4.55 0.24 9.89
N GLU A 175 -3.78 0.15 10.98
CA GLU A 175 -3.39 1.31 11.78
C GLU A 175 -2.51 2.30 11.01
N ARG A 176 -1.57 1.81 10.20
CA ARG A 176 -0.73 2.69 9.38
C ARG A 176 -1.53 3.41 8.31
N PHE A 177 -2.48 2.74 7.65
CA PHE A 177 -3.38 3.42 6.72
C PHE A 177 -4.31 4.40 7.44
N ALA A 178 -4.88 4.04 8.59
CA ALA A 178 -5.70 4.96 9.39
C ALA A 178 -4.92 6.22 9.78
N ALA A 179 -3.67 6.07 10.23
CA ALA A 179 -2.80 7.20 10.56
C ALA A 179 -2.47 8.07 9.34
N ALA A 180 -2.23 7.47 8.17
CA ALA A 180 -1.95 8.19 6.94
C ALA A 180 -3.19 8.96 6.41
N LEU A 181 -4.39 8.42 6.64
CA LEU A 181 -5.66 9.00 6.18
C LEU A 181 -6.28 10.00 7.16
N ALA A 182 -5.75 10.07 8.39
CA ALA A 182 -6.18 11.01 9.40
C ALA A 182 -6.01 12.49 8.98
N VAL A 183 -6.83 13.38 9.55
CA VAL A 183 -6.82 14.81 9.22
C VAL A 183 -5.45 15.43 9.48
N GLU A 184 -4.80 15.00 10.55
CA GLU A 184 -3.48 15.46 11.01
C GLU A 184 -2.37 15.17 9.99
N ALA A 185 -2.54 14.16 9.12
CA ALA A 185 -1.58 13.87 8.06
C ALA A 185 -1.63 14.93 6.93
N GLY A 186 -2.70 15.72 6.84
CA GLY A 186 -2.80 16.87 5.94
C GLY A 186 -2.82 16.52 4.44
N LEU A 187 -2.94 15.25 4.07
CA LEU A 187 -2.79 14.78 2.69
C LEU A 187 -3.84 15.36 1.73
N LYS A 188 -5.04 15.71 2.24
CA LYS A 188 -6.13 16.30 1.46
C LYS A 188 -5.79 17.66 0.85
N GLN A 189 -4.77 18.35 1.37
CA GLN A 189 -4.34 19.65 0.86
C GLN A 189 -3.22 19.54 -0.19
N LEU A 190 -2.67 18.33 -0.39
CA LEU A 190 -1.51 18.11 -1.23
C LEU A 190 -1.96 17.75 -2.65
N VAL A 191 -1.81 18.66 -3.60
CA VAL A 191 -2.15 18.42 -5.01
C VAL A 191 -1.23 17.35 -5.59
N VAL A 192 -1.79 16.25 -6.14
CA VAL A 192 -1.03 15.08 -6.58
C VAL A 192 0.07 15.43 -7.60
N ALA A 193 -0.19 16.41 -8.47
CA ALA A 193 0.73 16.84 -9.51
C ALA A 193 2.05 17.40 -8.97
N ASP A 194 2.03 18.03 -7.79
CA ASP A 194 3.23 18.59 -7.14
C ASP A 194 4.11 17.50 -6.49
N TRP A 195 3.58 16.28 -6.39
CA TRP A 195 4.23 15.13 -5.76
C TRP A 195 4.72 14.10 -6.79
N SER A 196 4.90 14.51 -8.05
CA SER A 196 5.35 13.63 -9.16
C SER A 196 6.73 13.01 -8.98
N MET A 197 7.51 13.47 -8.00
CA MET A 197 8.78 12.85 -7.61
C MET A 197 8.60 11.55 -6.83
N LEU A 198 7.43 11.34 -6.23
CA LEU A 198 7.06 10.20 -5.40
C LEU A 198 5.91 9.39 -6.00
N ILE A 199 4.97 10.08 -6.65
CA ILE A 199 3.77 9.48 -7.21
C ILE A 199 3.93 9.44 -8.73
N GLU A 200 3.97 8.23 -9.29
CA GLU A 200 3.99 8.05 -10.73
C GLU A 200 2.64 8.47 -11.33
N PRO A 201 2.62 9.24 -12.43
CA PRO A 201 1.37 9.58 -13.10
C PRO A 201 0.64 8.32 -13.55
N GLY A 202 -0.64 8.23 -13.21
CA GLY A 202 -1.53 7.20 -13.73
C GLY A 202 -1.78 7.37 -15.24
N THR A 203 -2.45 6.39 -15.83
CA THR A 203 -2.94 6.47 -17.22
C THR A 203 -4.11 7.45 -17.36
N MET A 204 -4.84 7.67 -16.26
CA MET A 204 -5.90 8.66 -16.14
C MET A 204 -5.30 9.98 -15.64
N GLY A 205 -5.86 11.11 -16.07
CA GLY A 205 -5.38 12.44 -15.67
C GLY A 205 -5.51 12.71 -14.17
N PRO A 206 -4.83 13.74 -13.63
CA PRO A 206 -4.83 14.02 -12.18
C PRO A 206 -6.21 14.39 -11.63
N ALA A 207 -7.16 14.83 -12.47
CA ALA A 207 -8.53 15.16 -12.04
C ALA A 207 -9.32 13.97 -11.44
N TYR A 208 -8.91 12.73 -11.71
CA TYR A 208 -9.54 11.53 -11.15
C TYR A 208 -9.13 11.27 -9.69
N ARG A 209 -7.92 11.68 -9.31
CA ARG A 209 -7.35 11.53 -7.96
C ARG A 209 -6.50 12.78 -7.66
N PRO A 210 -7.14 13.93 -7.41
CA PRO A 210 -6.48 15.24 -7.43
C PRO A 210 -5.48 15.46 -6.30
N THR A 211 -5.57 14.71 -5.20
CA THR A 211 -4.75 14.88 -4.01
C THR A 211 -3.92 13.64 -3.69
N VAL A 212 -2.87 13.82 -2.88
CA VAL A 212 -2.10 12.70 -2.33
C VAL A 212 -3.00 11.82 -1.46
N TRP A 213 -3.98 12.39 -0.76
CA TRP A 213 -4.95 11.61 0.03
C TRP A 213 -5.73 10.64 -0.85
N ASP A 214 -6.15 11.06 -2.05
CA ASP A 214 -6.86 10.18 -2.99
C ASP A 214 -6.02 8.97 -3.36
N VAL A 215 -4.73 9.15 -3.61
CA VAL A 215 -3.84 8.01 -3.90
C VAL A 215 -3.79 7.04 -2.71
N VAL A 216 -3.59 7.56 -1.51
CA VAL A 216 -3.44 6.74 -0.30
C VAL A 216 -4.73 6.03 0.10
N VAL A 217 -5.90 6.65 -0.08
CA VAL A 217 -7.19 5.99 0.16
C VAL A 217 -7.38 4.80 -0.78
N HIS A 218 -7.03 4.96 -2.06
CA HIS A 218 -7.14 3.86 -3.01
C HIS A 218 -6.15 2.73 -2.72
N ASP A 219 -4.97 3.03 -2.18
CA ASP A 219 -4.05 2.00 -1.66
C ASP A 219 -4.68 1.25 -0.48
N GLY A 220 -5.33 1.97 0.45
CA GLY A 220 -6.07 1.39 1.56
C GLY A 220 -7.24 0.51 1.12
N ILE A 221 -8.02 0.95 0.13
CA ILE A 221 -9.10 0.17 -0.50
C ILE A 221 -8.52 -1.10 -1.15
N ALA A 222 -7.40 -0.98 -1.87
CA ALA A 222 -6.76 -2.11 -2.51
C ALA A 222 -6.28 -3.16 -1.48
N PHE A 223 -5.73 -2.72 -0.35
CA PHE A 223 -5.41 -3.61 0.76
C PHE A 223 -6.67 -4.27 1.34
N ALA A 224 -7.68 -3.50 1.75
CA ALA A 224 -8.89 -4.06 2.36
C ALA A 224 -9.63 -5.03 1.43
N THR A 225 -9.61 -4.77 0.12
CA THR A 225 -10.21 -5.65 -0.90
C THR A 225 -9.50 -7.01 -1.01
N THR A 226 -8.27 -7.15 -0.51
CA THR A 226 -7.62 -8.48 -0.46
C THR A 226 -8.34 -9.46 0.47
N GLY A 227 -9.21 -8.97 1.36
CA GLY A 227 -9.99 -9.79 2.29
C GLY A 227 -9.14 -10.42 3.40
N GLU A 228 -7.89 -9.97 3.58
CA GLU A 228 -7.00 -10.47 4.61
C GLU A 228 -7.58 -10.15 5.99
N ARG A 229 -8.04 -11.20 6.66
CA ARG A 229 -8.51 -11.17 8.03
C ARG A 229 -7.50 -11.95 8.84
N GLY A 230 -6.96 -11.34 9.89
CA GLY A 230 -5.96 -11.94 10.77
C GLY A 230 -6.31 -13.27 11.44
N LEU A 231 -7.51 -13.77 11.20
CA LEU A 231 -8.22 -14.83 11.92
C LEU A 231 -8.97 -15.70 10.93
N ASP A 232 -9.42 -16.87 11.39
CA ASP A 232 -10.49 -17.59 10.72
C ASP A 232 -11.74 -16.70 10.61
N GLU A 233 -12.48 -16.84 9.51
CA GLU A 233 -13.70 -16.07 9.26
C GLU A 233 -14.69 -16.26 10.42
N PRO A 234 -15.15 -15.18 11.08
CA PRO A 234 -16.02 -15.29 12.24
C PRO A 234 -17.39 -15.85 11.82
N GLU A 235 -18.10 -16.53 12.74
CA GLU A 235 -19.42 -17.10 12.45
C GLU A 235 -20.44 -16.03 12.05
N ASP A 236 -20.24 -14.80 12.53
CA ASP A 236 -21.02 -13.59 12.25
C ASP A 236 -20.29 -12.65 11.27
N ALA A 237 -19.47 -13.20 10.37
CA ALA A 237 -18.78 -12.41 9.35
C ALA A 237 -19.75 -11.53 8.57
N PHE A 238 -19.41 -10.25 8.45
CA PHE A 238 -20.22 -9.32 7.69
C PHE A 238 -20.24 -9.72 6.22
N GLU A 239 -21.44 -9.94 5.68
CA GLU A 239 -21.69 -10.17 4.26
C GLU A 239 -22.30 -8.92 3.60
N LEU A 240 -21.87 -8.64 2.37
CA LEU A 240 -22.42 -7.54 1.58
C LEU A 240 -23.64 -8.05 0.80
N GLU A 241 -24.84 -7.91 1.35
CA GLU A 241 -26.05 -8.34 0.66
C GLU A 241 -26.35 -7.47 -0.58
N ALA A 242 -26.87 -8.09 -1.65
CA ALA A 242 -27.23 -7.41 -2.90
C ALA A 242 -28.34 -6.35 -2.70
N SER A 243 -29.22 -6.55 -1.72
CA SER A 243 -30.26 -5.60 -1.33
C SER A 243 -29.75 -4.42 -0.47
N SER A 244 -28.49 -4.47 -0.02
CA SER A 244 -27.91 -3.38 0.78
C SER A 244 -27.75 -2.08 -0.02
N PRO A 245 -27.59 -0.93 0.67
CA PRO A 245 -27.29 0.36 0.01
C PRO A 245 -25.97 0.40 -0.78
N ALA A 246 -25.16 -0.66 -0.79
CA ALA A 246 -23.87 -0.72 -1.48
C ALA A 246 -23.95 -0.40 -2.98
N LEU A 247 -25.07 -0.72 -3.62
CA LEU A 247 -25.36 -0.45 -5.04
C LEU A 247 -26.37 0.69 -5.26
N ALA A 248 -26.81 1.35 -4.18
CA ALA A 248 -27.75 2.46 -4.26
C ALA A 248 -27.09 3.74 -4.78
N ASP A 249 -27.88 4.82 -4.90
CA ASP A 249 -27.36 6.14 -5.21
C ASP A 249 -26.36 6.63 -4.15
N PRO A 250 -25.47 7.60 -4.49
CA PRO A 250 -24.41 8.04 -3.59
C PRO A 250 -24.92 8.54 -2.24
N THR A 251 -26.08 9.20 -2.18
CA THR A 251 -26.63 9.71 -0.92
C THR A 251 -27.05 8.54 -0.02
N SER A 252 -27.82 7.60 -0.56
CA SER A 252 -28.22 6.38 0.18
C SER A 252 -27.02 5.58 0.67
N PHE A 253 -25.96 5.46 -0.15
CA PHE A 253 -24.73 4.77 0.25
C PHE A 253 -23.94 5.54 1.32
N SER A 254 -23.82 6.86 1.20
CA SER A 254 -23.11 7.70 2.18
C SER A 254 -23.78 7.74 3.55
N ASP A 255 -25.11 7.64 3.60
CA ASP A 255 -25.88 7.65 4.85
C ASP A 255 -25.96 6.26 5.50
N TRP A 256 -25.57 5.20 4.79
CA TRP A 256 -25.64 3.83 5.28
C TRP A 256 -24.63 3.58 6.41
N GLN A 257 -25.12 3.06 7.54
CA GLN A 257 -24.31 2.70 8.71
C GLN A 257 -24.48 1.20 9.02
N PRO A 258 -23.68 0.31 8.40
CA PRO A 258 -23.83 -1.14 8.60
C PRO A 258 -23.57 -1.60 10.04
N THR A 259 -22.89 -0.80 10.86
CA THR A 259 -22.54 -1.10 12.26
C THR A 259 -23.46 -0.44 13.28
N ALA A 260 -24.54 0.22 12.85
CA ALA A 260 -25.47 0.90 13.74
C ALA A 260 -26.92 0.41 13.54
N GLY A 261 -27.67 0.31 14.64
CA GLY A 261 -29.08 -0.08 14.62
C GLY A 261 -29.35 -1.49 15.14
N GLU A 262 -30.57 -1.98 14.93
CA GLU A 262 -31.06 -3.28 15.45
C GLU A 262 -30.41 -4.49 14.72
N VAL A 263 -29.84 -4.26 13.54
CA VAL A 263 -29.14 -5.27 12.71
C VAL A 263 -27.68 -4.83 12.48
N ALA A 264 -27.05 -4.29 13.53
CA ALA A 264 -25.66 -3.84 13.47
C ALA A 264 -24.70 -5.00 13.23
N ALA A 265 -23.80 -4.85 12.26
CA ALA A 265 -22.67 -5.74 12.08
C ALA A 265 -21.79 -5.75 13.35
N THR A 266 -21.58 -6.94 13.90
CA THR A 266 -20.76 -7.20 15.08
C THR A 266 -19.30 -7.46 14.71
N ASP A 267 -19.03 -7.90 13.48
CA ASP A 267 -17.72 -8.04 12.87
C ASP A 267 -17.12 -6.68 12.48
N THR A 268 -16.71 -5.90 13.48
CA THR A 268 -16.18 -4.54 13.29
C THR A 268 -14.84 -4.50 12.55
N ASP A 269 -14.12 -5.61 12.50
CA ASP A 269 -12.82 -5.75 11.84
C ASP A 269 -12.96 -6.22 10.37
N SER A 270 -14.19 -6.25 9.85
CA SER A 270 -14.49 -6.65 8.47
C SER A 270 -13.77 -5.78 7.44
N PRO A 271 -12.99 -6.36 6.51
CA PRO A 271 -12.42 -5.64 5.38
C PRO A 271 -13.49 -5.05 4.46
N LEU A 272 -14.68 -5.66 4.37
CA LEU A 272 -15.78 -5.10 3.59
C LEU A 272 -16.30 -3.80 4.21
N LEU A 273 -16.44 -3.74 5.54
CA LEU A 273 -16.79 -2.51 6.25
C LEU A 273 -15.71 -1.44 6.07
N ALA A 274 -14.43 -1.83 6.08
CA ALA A 274 -13.33 -0.91 5.80
C ALA A 274 -13.43 -0.30 4.39
N VAL A 275 -13.70 -1.12 3.36
CA VAL A 275 -13.90 -0.62 1.99
C VAL A 275 -15.11 0.32 1.89
N ILE A 276 -16.24 -0.02 2.52
CA ILE A 276 -17.42 0.86 2.58
C ILE A 276 -17.04 2.21 3.17
N GLY A 277 -16.41 2.22 4.35
CA GLY A 277 -16.02 3.44 5.03
C GLY A 277 -15.04 4.30 4.23
N LEU A 278 -14.12 3.69 3.47
CA LEU A 278 -13.18 4.42 2.62
C LEU A 278 -13.87 5.05 1.40
N TYR A 279 -14.81 4.35 0.74
CA TYR A 279 -15.60 4.96 -0.33
C TYR A 279 -16.53 6.07 0.18
N GLN A 280 -17.15 5.89 1.35
CA GLN A 280 -17.95 6.94 1.98
C GLN A 280 -17.11 8.19 2.24
N GLN A 281 -15.87 8.03 2.72
CA GLN A 281 -14.93 9.13 2.91
C GLN A 281 -14.53 9.81 1.59
N LEU A 282 -14.30 9.07 0.51
CA LEU A 282 -14.01 9.63 -0.83
C LEU A 282 -15.18 10.47 -1.35
N LEU A 283 -16.39 9.92 -1.31
CA LEU A 283 -17.59 10.62 -1.78
C LEU A 283 -17.86 11.88 -0.94
N ALA A 284 -17.69 11.80 0.38
CA ALA A 284 -17.81 12.96 1.26
C ALA A 284 -16.74 14.02 0.98
N PHE A 285 -15.50 13.62 0.72
CA PHE A 285 -14.40 14.56 0.45
C PHE A 285 -14.64 15.35 -0.84
N HIS A 286 -15.15 14.71 -1.89
CA HIS A 286 -15.40 15.33 -3.19
C HIS A 286 -16.85 15.80 -3.38
N ALA A 287 -17.66 15.83 -2.32
CA ALA A 287 -19.10 16.11 -2.39
C ALA A 287 -19.40 17.52 -2.91
N ASP A 288 -18.52 18.49 -2.67
CA ASP A 288 -18.70 19.90 -3.02
C ASP A 288 -17.72 20.38 -4.10
N ASP A 289 -16.96 19.47 -4.71
CA ASP A 289 -15.99 19.83 -5.74
C ASP A 289 -16.68 20.42 -6.97
N ALA A 290 -16.14 21.54 -7.46
CA ALA A 290 -16.62 22.18 -8.69
C ALA A 290 -16.40 21.27 -9.92
N ASP A 291 -15.26 20.56 -9.96
CA ASP A 291 -15.01 19.48 -10.91
C ASP A 291 -15.46 18.16 -10.31
N ARG A 292 -16.51 17.57 -10.87
CA ARG A 292 -17.10 16.32 -10.38
C ARG A 292 -16.32 15.06 -10.73
N THR A 293 -15.19 15.17 -11.44
CA THR A 293 -14.44 14.01 -11.95
C THR A 293 -14.05 13.03 -10.84
N ALA A 294 -13.46 13.50 -9.75
CA ALA A 294 -13.03 12.65 -8.64
C ALA A 294 -14.22 11.95 -7.94
N PHE A 295 -15.31 12.69 -7.69
CA PHE A 295 -16.54 12.14 -7.12
C PHE A 295 -17.13 11.03 -8.00
N LEU A 296 -17.28 11.30 -9.31
CA LEU A 296 -17.87 10.35 -10.26
C LEU A 296 -16.98 9.11 -10.46
N ALA A 297 -15.66 9.29 -10.43
CA ALA A 297 -14.72 8.18 -10.48
C ALA A 297 -14.83 7.29 -9.24
N ALA A 298 -14.83 7.89 -8.04
CA ALA A 298 -14.99 7.15 -6.78
C ALA A 298 -16.35 6.42 -6.72
N ASP A 299 -17.42 7.03 -7.21
CA ASP A 299 -18.74 6.40 -7.25
C ASP A 299 -18.79 5.21 -8.22
N LEU A 300 -18.18 5.35 -9.40
CA LEU A 300 -18.05 4.24 -10.34
C LEU A 300 -17.21 3.09 -9.77
N ASP A 301 -16.07 3.40 -9.16
CA ASP A 301 -15.19 2.41 -8.53
C ASP A 301 -15.91 1.69 -7.38
N ARG A 302 -16.70 2.41 -6.57
CA ARG A 302 -17.60 1.83 -5.55
C ARG A 302 -18.59 0.85 -6.17
N LEU A 303 -19.32 1.23 -7.22
CA LEU A 303 -20.32 0.38 -7.85
C LEU A 303 -19.69 -0.88 -8.46
N LEU A 304 -18.53 -0.74 -9.10
CA LEU A 304 -17.78 -1.88 -9.66
C LEU A 304 -17.30 -2.82 -8.55
N TRP A 305 -16.79 -2.29 -7.45
CA TRP A 305 -16.40 -3.09 -6.29
C TRP A 305 -17.61 -3.80 -5.67
N ALA A 306 -18.68 -3.06 -5.33
CA ALA A 306 -19.87 -3.59 -4.69
C ALA A 306 -20.55 -4.66 -5.55
N GLY A 307 -20.64 -4.45 -6.86
CA GLY A 307 -21.23 -5.44 -7.79
C GLY A 307 -20.44 -6.75 -7.88
N ASN A 308 -19.14 -6.74 -7.56
CA ASN A 308 -18.32 -7.94 -7.50
C ASN A 308 -18.32 -8.59 -6.10
N ALA A 309 -18.42 -7.77 -5.04
CA ALA A 309 -18.36 -8.22 -3.66
C ALA A 309 -19.72 -8.68 -3.10
N ALA A 310 -20.82 -8.19 -3.66
CA ALA A 310 -22.14 -8.48 -3.14
C ALA A 310 -22.55 -9.94 -3.35
N VAL A 311 -23.16 -10.53 -2.33
CA VAL A 311 -23.73 -11.87 -2.35
C VAL A 311 -25.25 -11.81 -2.44
N ALA A 312 -25.87 -12.93 -2.84
CA ALA A 312 -27.33 -13.03 -2.84
C ALA A 312 -27.86 -12.85 -1.42
N ASP A 313 -29.00 -12.15 -1.29
CA ASP A 313 -29.66 -11.98 0.00
C ASP A 313 -29.92 -13.35 0.63
N ALA A 314 -29.62 -13.50 1.92
CA ALA A 314 -29.97 -14.73 2.62
C ALA A 314 -31.49 -14.95 2.50
N GLU A 315 -31.92 -16.13 2.07
CA GLU A 315 -33.35 -16.45 2.01
C GLU A 315 -33.93 -16.20 3.40
N ALA A 316 -34.81 -15.21 3.51
CA ALA A 316 -35.61 -15.01 4.70
C ALA A 316 -36.36 -16.33 4.97
N GLN A 317 -35.92 -17.10 5.97
CA GLN A 317 -36.64 -18.31 6.37
C GLN A 317 -38.09 -17.90 6.64
N PRO A 318 -39.09 -18.48 5.94
CA PRO A 318 -40.48 -18.14 6.18
C PRO A 318 -40.89 -18.73 7.54
N GLN A 319 -40.67 -17.98 8.62
CA GLN A 319 -41.14 -18.34 9.97
C GLN A 319 -42.63 -18.04 10.18
N GLU A 320 -43.37 -17.55 9.18
CA GLU A 320 -44.80 -17.20 9.31
C GLU A 320 -45.75 -18.07 8.45
N ALA A 321 -45.50 -19.37 8.33
CA ALA A 321 -46.47 -20.29 7.70
C ALA A 321 -46.95 -21.44 8.62
N LEU A 322 -46.65 -21.38 9.93
CA LEU A 322 -47.15 -22.33 10.92
C LEU A 322 -47.70 -21.59 12.15
N GLN A 323 -48.84 -20.93 11.99
CA GLN A 323 -49.81 -20.69 13.06
C GLN A 323 -51.20 -21.08 12.59
#